data_AF-A0AAF0FSI0-F1
#
_entry.id   AF-A0AAF0FSI0-F1
#
_cell.length_a   1.000
_cell.length_b   1.000
_cell.length_c   1.000
_cell.angle_alpha   90.00
_cell.angle_beta   90.00
_cell.angle_gamma   90.00
#
_symmetry.space_group_name_H-M   'P 1'
#
loop_
_entity.id
_entity.type
_entity.pdbx_description
1 polymer ?
#
loop_
_entity_poly.entity_id
_entity_poly.type
_entity_poly.pdbx_seq_one_letter_code
_entity_poly.pdbx_strand_id
1 'polypeptide(L)'
;MSVETSNLAQMIRLLRRSGVSNSVLKKLLDEKTINDSMQAVRIIDIIRKQPETTIIYEDEEGGFNTEPAYAVVLLYKDIVLSYFSSPTHGFLRIKNINDIDREVSYLKALLKEYSAST
;
A
#
# COMPACT_ATOMS: atom_id res chain seq x y z
N MET A 1 -14.43 1.50 22.04
CA MET A 1 -13.36 1.23 21.04
C MET A 1 -13.85 1.80 19.71
N SER A 2 -13.08 2.65 19.04
CA SER A 2 -13.49 3.17 17.72
C SER A 2 -13.46 2.06 16.66
N VAL A 3 -14.29 2.19 15.64
CA VAL A 3 -14.45 1.20 14.55
C VAL A 3 -13.12 0.99 13.80
N GLU A 4 -12.36 2.07 13.59
CA GLU A 4 -11.05 2.06 12.93
C GLU A 4 -10.04 1.15 13.66
N THR A 5 -9.99 1.18 14.99
CA THR A 5 -9.07 0.31 15.75
C THR A 5 -9.45 -1.16 15.63
N SER A 6 -10.75 -1.45 15.43
CA SER A 6 -11.27 -2.80 15.23
C SER A 6 -10.89 -3.35 13.86
N ASN A 7 -11.02 -2.55 12.81
CA ASN A 7 -10.69 -2.96 11.45
C ASN A 7 -9.18 -3.15 11.26
N LEU A 8 -8.35 -2.25 11.83
CA LEU A 8 -6.90 -2.41 11.81
C LEU A 8 -6.46 -3.70 12.49
N ALA A 9 -7.04 -4.02 13.66
CA ALA A 9 -6.76 -5.27 14.35
C ALA A 9 -7.14 -6.51 13.51
N GLN A 10 -8.25 -6.46 12.78
CA GLN A 10 -8.66 -7.55 11.88
C GLN A 10 -7.69 -7.73 10.72
N MET A 11 -7.28 -6.63 10.08
CA MET A 11 -6.29 -6.66 9.01
C MET A 11 -4.95 -7.22 9.49
N ILE A 12 -4.48 -6.81 10.67
CA ILE A 12 -3.23 -7.34 11.26
C ILE A 12 -3.34 -8.84 11.55
N ARG A 13 -4.49 -9.33 12.04
CA ARG A 13 -4.72 -10.77 12.24
C ARG A 13 -4.71 -11.54 10.93
N LEU A 14 -5.31 -10.98 9.88
CA LEU A 14 -5.27 -11.54 8.53
C LEU A 14 -3.82 -11.66 8.03
N LEU A 15 -3.06 -10.55 8.04
CA LEU A 15 -1.67 -10.52 7.58
C LEU A 15 -0.77 -11.48 8.37
N ARG A 16 -0.98 -11.58 9.69
CA ARG A 16 -0.26 -12.56 10.54
C ARG A 16 -0.53 -13.99 10.10
N ARG A 17 -1.80 -14.37 9.87
CA ARG A 17 -2.16 -15.72 9.40
C ARG A 17 -1.59 -16.02 8.01
N SER A 18 -1.45 -14.99 7.19
CA SER A 18 -0.83 -15.08 5.87
C SER A 18 0.70 -15.06 5.91
N GLY A 19 1.34 -15.05 7.09
CA GLY A 19 2.78 -15.20 7.27
C GLY A 19 3.60 -13.90 7.18
N VAL A 20 2.98 -12.73 7.32
CA VAL A 20 3.70 -11.45 7.46
C VAL A 20 4.39 -11.39 8.83
N SER A 21 5.65 -10.97 8.85
CA SER A 21 6.48 -11.01 10.05
C SER A 21 6.00 -10.03 11.13
N ASN A 22 6.21 -10.38 12.41
CA ASN A 22 5.79 -9.53 13.53
C ASN A 22 6.46 -8.15 13.51
N SER A 23 7.68 -8.02 12.98
CA SER A 23 8.36 -6.72 12.84
C SER A 23 7.65 -5.81 11.84
N VAL A 24 7.17 -6.37 10.73
CA VAL A 24 6.38 -5.64 9.71
C VAL A 24 5.00 -5.30 10.26
N LEU A 25 4.32 -6.24 10.93
CA LEU A 25 3.03 -5.97 11.57
C LEU A 25 3.12 -4.86 12.62
N LYS A 26 4.21 -4.80 13.38
CA LYS A 26 4.45 -3.72 14.34
C LYS A 26 4.61 -2.37 13.64
N LYS A 27 5.33 -2.31 12.51
CA LYS A 27 5.42 -1.09 11.71
C LYS A 27 4.05 -0.63 11.22
N LEU A 28 3.21 -1.54 10.74
CA LEU A 28 1.85 -1.21 10.32
C LEU A 28 0.98 -0.66 11.47
N LEU A 29 1.06 -1.28 12.66
CA LEU A 29 0.35 -0.81 13.86
C LEU A 29 0.83 0.57 14.32
N ASP A 30 2.12 0.85 14.16
CA ASP A 30 2.73 2.15 14.46
C ASP A 30 2.55 3.17 13.31
N GLU A 31 1.78 2.83 12.26
CA GLU A 31 1.58 3.64 11.03
C GLU A 31 2.89 4.03 10.33
N LYS A 32 3.94 3.21 10.48
CA LYS A 32 5.25 3.41 9.87
C LYS A 32 5.29 2.84 8.45
N THR A 33 5.96 3.57 7.58
CA THR A 33 6.28 3.13 6.21
C THR A 33 7.09 1.83 6.21
N ILE A 34 6.73 0.93 5.30
CA ILE A 34 7.50 -0.29 4.99
C ILE A 34 8.21 -0.07 3.65
N ASN A 35 9.54 -0.07 3.66
CA ASN A 35 10.37 0.07 2.46
C ASN A 35 10.89 -1.29 1.95
N ASP A 36 10.45 -2.40 2.54
CA ASP A 36 10.76 -3.75 2.08
C ASP A 36 9.77 -4.12 0.96
N SER A 37 10.22 -4.06 -0.30
CA SER A 37 9.38 -4.28 -1.47
C SER A 37 8.72 -5.66 -1.46
N MET A 38 9.43 -6.72 -1.05
CA MET A 38 8.88 -8.07 -1.02
C MET A 38 7.75 -8.20 0.01
N GLN A 39 7.92 -7.60 1.18
CA GLN A 39 6.84 -7.58 2.19
C GLN A 39 5.68 -6.68 1.76
N ALA A 40 5.97 -5.53 1.13
CA ALA A 40 4.97 -4.61 0.63
C ALA A 40 4.07 -5.24 -0.43
N VAL A 41 4.66 -5.87 -1.47
CA VAL A 41 3.94 -6.62 -2.51
C VAL A 41 3.08 -7.72 -1.89
N ARG A 42 3.65 -8.51 -0.98
CA ARG A 42 2.91 -9.59 -0.30
C ARG A 42 1.69 -9.05 0.45
N ILE A 43 1.82 -7.93 1.15
CA ILE A 43 0.70 -7.31 1.87
C ILE A 43 -0.37 -6.84 0.88
N ILE A 44 0.02 -6.16 -0.19
CA ILE A 44 -0.91 -5.72 -1.25
C ILE A 44 -1.66 -6.91 -1.84
N ASP A 45 -0.97 -7.99 -2.20
CA ASP A 45 -1.59 -9.19 -2.76
C ASP A 45 -2.60 -9.85 -1.82
N ILE A 46 -2.28 -9.91 -0.52
CA ILE A 46 -3.18 -10.49 0.49
C ILE A 46 -4.44 -9.63 0.63
N ILE A 47 -4.27 -8.31 0.72
CA ILE A 47 -5.37 -7.37 0.95
C ILE A 47 -6.23 -7.24 -0.30
N ARG A 48 -5.63 -7.15 -1.50
CA ARG A 48 -6.34 -7.12 -2.79
C ARG A 48 -7.30 -8.28 -2.97
N LYS A 49 -7.00 -9.45 -2.41
CA LYS A 49 -7.82 -10.66 -2.51
C LYS A 49 -8.97 -10.72 -1.49
N GLN A 50 -9.06 -9.77 -0.56
CA GLN A 50 -10.16 -9.75 0.40
C GLN A 50 -11.44 -9.19 -0.23
N PRO A 51 -12.62 -9.75 0.09
CA PRO A 51 -13.88 -9.33 -0.52
C PRO A 51 -14.28 -7.90 -0.15
N GLU A 52 -13.81 -7.37 0.98
CA GLU A 52 -14.08 -5.99 1.41
C GLU A 52 -13.08 -4.96 0.88
N THR A 53 -12.21 -5.35 -0.05
CA THR A 53 -11.21 -4.46 -0.65
C THR A 53 -11.74 -3.82 -1.94
N THR A 54 -11.59 -2.50 -2.04
CA THR A 54 -11.85 -1.71 -3.24
C THR A 54 -10.55 -1.11 -3.75
N ILE A 55 -10.28 -1.21 -5.05
CA ILE A 55 -9.17 -0.48 -5.69
C ILE A 55 -9.65 0.93 -5.97
N ILE A 56 -9.02 1.92 -5.33
CA ILE A 56 -9.36 3.34 -5.47
C ILE A 56 -8.58 3.98 -6.60
N TYR A 57 -7.31 3.59 -6.72
CA TYR A 57 -6.41 4.02 -7.77
C TYR A 57 -5.42 2.89 -8.04
N GLU A 58 -5.14 2.63 -9.31
CA GLU A 58 -4.09 1.72 -9.75
C GLU A 58 -3.61 2.22 -11.09
N ASP A 59 -2.30 2.36 -11.23
CA ASP A 59 -1.70 2.87 -12.46
C ASP A 59 -0.23 2.47 -12.54
N GLU A 60 0.28 2.46 -13.77
CA GLU A 60 1.64 2.07 -14.10
C GLU A 60 2.15 2.99 -15.21
N GLU A 61 3.33 3.57 -15.04
CA GLU A 61 3.95 4.44 -16.03
C GLU A 61 5.40 4.01 -16.33
N GLY A 62 5.78 4.13 -17.60
CA GLY A 62 7.11 3.74 -18.10
C GLY A 62 7.15 2.31 -18.62
N GLY A 63 8.28 1.62 -18.43
CA GLY A 63 8.34 0.17 -18.68
C GLY A 63 8.80 -0.28 -20.07
N PHE A 64 9.04 0.64 -21.02
CA PHE A 64 9.41 0.24 -22.38
C PHE A 64 10.80 -0.43 -22.47
N ASN A 65 11.76 0.01 -21.64
CA ASN A 65 13.14 -0.52 -21.62
C ASN A 65 13.66 -0.83 -20.20
N THR A 66 12.89 -0.56 -19.16
CA THR A 66 13.25 -0.67 -17.74
C THR A 66 12.05 -1.17 -16.94
N GLU A 67 12.24 -1.52 -15.67
CA GLU A 67 11.11 -1.85 -14.78
C GLU A 67 10.23 -0.59 -14.56
N PRO A 68 8.90 -0.67 -14.77
CA PRO A 68 8.02 0.48 -14.69
C PRO A 68 7.85 0.98 -13.25
N ALA A 69 7.39 2.22 -13.12
CA ALA A 69 6.88 2.71 -11.85
C ALA A 69 5.41 2.28 -11.72
N TYR A 70 5.03 1.77 -10.55
CA TYR A 70 3.70 1.25 -10.25
C TYR A 70 3.16 1.87 -8.97
N ALA A 71 1.89 2.24 -8.97
CA ALA A 71 1.21 2.74 -7.78
C ALA A 71 -0.18 2.12 -7.61
N VAL A 72 -0.56 1.87 -6.36
CA VAL A 72 -1.93 1.45 -6.03
C VAL A 72 -2.38 2.02 -4.68
N VAL A 73 -3.64 2.42 -4.63
CA VAL A 73 -4.39 2.74 -3.41
C VAL A 73 -5.53 1.74 -3.27
N LEU A 74 -5.48 0.95 -2.20
CA LEU A 74 -6.54 0.03 -1.81
C LEU A 74 -7.28 0.59 -0.61
N LEU A 75 -8.61 0.47 -0.61
CA LEU A 75 -9.45 0.70 0.55
C LEU A 75 -9.94 -0.67 1.05
N TYR A 76 -9.46 -1.09 2.22
CA TYR A 76 -9.98 -2.26 2.92
C TYR A 76 -10.80 -1.79 4.12
N LYS A 77 -12.13 -1.87 4.02
CA LYS A 77 -13.07 -1.28 4.99
C LYS A 77 -12.86 0.25 5.09
N ASP A 78 -12.27 0.73 6.17
CA ASP A 78 -11.92 2.13 6.45
C ASP A 78 -10.40 2.39 6.44
N ILE A 79 -9.62 1.40 6.04
CA ILE A 79 -8.15 1.46 6.02
C ILE A 79 -7.68 1.70 4.60
N VAL A 80 -6.93 2.77 4.40
CA VAL A 80 -6.28 3.06 3.12
C VAL A 80 -4.88 2.46 3.14
N LEU A 81 -4.59 1.59 2.17
CA LEU A 81 -3.25 1.08 1.91
C LEU A 81 -2.74 1.73 0.62
N SER A 82 -1.61 2.40 0.72
CA SER A 82 -0.94 3.04 -0.41
C SER A 82 0.39 2.34 -0.67
N TYR A 83 0.58 1.88 -1.90
CA TYR A 83 1.81 1.23 -2.35
C TYR A 83 2.37 1.93 -3.56
N PHE A 84 3.69 2.06 -3.59
CA PHE A 84 4.44 2.58 -4.70
C PHE A 84 5.68 1.70 -4.92
N SER A 85 6.03 1.49 -6.18
CA SER A 85 7.22 0.77 -6.60
C SER A 85 7.82 1.43 -7.83
N SER A 86 9.14 1.43 -7.90
CA SER A 86 9.95 1.86 -9.04
C SER A 86 11.33 1.20 -8.91
N PRO A 87 12.21 1.26 -9.93
CA PRO A 87 13.53 0.63 -9.86
C PRO A 87 14.40 1.10 -8.68
N THR A 88 14.20 2.35 -8.21
CA THR A 88 15.05 2.98 -7.19
C THR A 88 14.33 3.26 -5.88
N HIS A 89 13.00 3.18 -5.86
CA HIS A 89 12.20 3.54 -4.70
C HIS A 89 10.94 2.70 -4.60
N GLY A 90 10.62 2.21 -3.39
CA GLY A 90 9.39 1.49 -3.13
C GLY A 90 8.97 1.56 -1.66
N PHE A 91 7.66 1.60 -1.43
CA PHE A 91 7.11 1.61 -0.08
C PHE A 91 5.65 1.15 -0.01
N LEU A 92 5.24 0.76 1.20
CA LEU A 92 3.85 0.61 1.62
C LEU A 92 3.56 1.50 2.84
N ARG A 93 2.38 2.13 2.86
CA ARG A 93 1.86 2.92 3.99
C ARG A 93 0.40 2.56 4.27
N ILE A 94 0.01 2.72 5.53
CA ILE A 94 -1.40 2.74 5.94
C ILE A 94 -1.77 4.17 6.29
N LYS A 95 -2.99 4.58 5.91
CA LYS A 95 -3.57 5.90 6.17
C LYS A 95 -5.03 5.79 6.57
N ASN A 96 -5.54 6.86 7.17
CA ASN A 96 -6.96 7.01 7.45
C ASN A 96 -7.72 7.31 6.13
N ILE A 97 -8.98 6.89 6.05
CA ILE A 97 -9.86 7.14 4.89
C ILE A 97 -9.98 8.62 4.51
N ASN A 98 -9.85 9.53 5.47
CA ASN A 98 -9.93 10.97 5.22
C ASN A 98 -8.78 11.52 4.35
N ASP A 99 -7.69 10.78 4.17
CA ASP A 99 -6.53 11.20 3.38
C ASP A 99 -6.54 10.63 1.94
N ILE A 100 -7.60 9.94 1.50
CA ILE A 100 -7.57 9.14 0.26
C ILE A 100 -7.24 9.95 -0.99
N ASP A 101 -7.86 11.13 -1.19
CA ASP A 101 -7.64 11.98 -2.35
C ASP A 101 -6.22 12.56 -2.37
N ARG A 102 -5.70 12.88 -1.17
CA ARG A 102 -4.33 13.34 -1.00
C ARG A 102 -3.34 12.24 -1.34
N GLU A 103 -3.57 11.02 -0.89
CA GLU A 103 -2.70 9.87 -1.20
C GLU A 103 -2.73 9.53 -2.70
N VAL A 104 -3.90 9.52 -3.34
CA VAL A 104 -4.00 9.32 -4.80
C VAL A 104 -3.23 10.40 -5.56
N SER A 105 -3.37 11.67 -5.16
CA SER A 105 -2.65 12.78 -5.79
C SER A 105 -1.13 12.68 -5.60
N TYR A 106 -0.70 12.28 -4.41
CA TYR A 106 0.71 12.05 -4.08
C TYR A 106 1.32 10.92 -4.92
N LEU A 107 0.63 9.78 -5.03
CA LEU A 107 1.10 8.65 -5.83
C LEU A 107 1.16 8.97 -7.33
N LYS A 108 0.19 9.74 -7.85
CA LYS A 108 0.23 10.26 -9.23
C LYS A 108 1.44 11.14 -9.49
N ALA A 109 1.82 11.99 -8.53
CA ALA A 109 2.99 12.83 -8.66
C ALA A 109 4.28 11.98 -8.67
N LEU A 110 4.37 10.98 -7.79
CA LEU A 110 5.49 10.05 -7.76
C LEU A 110 5.61 9.22 -9.04
N LEU A 111 4.49 8.70 -9.58
CA LEU A 111 4.51 7.98 -10.85
C LEU A 111 5.16 8.81 -11.94
N LYS A 112 4.74 10.06 -12.11
CA LYS A 112 5.32 10.98 -13.11
C LYS A 112 6.78 11.31 -12.87
N GLU A 113 7.17 11.53 -11.62
CA GLU A 113 8.55 11.84 -11.26
C GLU A 113 9.50 10.67 -11.59
N TYR A 114 9.09 9.45 -11.25
CA TYR A 114 9.89 8.25 -11.40
C TYR A 114 9.71 7.54 -12.75
N SER A 115 8.69 7.89 -13.54
CA SER A 115 8.51 7.44 -14.93
C SER A 115 9.26 8.30 -15.94
N ALA A 116 9.50 9.59 -15.63
CA ALA A 116 10.24 10.51 -16.49
C ALA A 116 11.77 10.46 -16.28
N SER A 117 12.22 9.82 -15.20
CA SER A 117 13.63 9.76 -14.79
C SER A 117 14.38 8.50 -15.27
N THR A 118 13.74 7.69 -16.13
CA THR A 118 14.24 6.42 -16.70
C THR A 118 14.21 6.41 -18.21
#